data_AF-A0A6L9EG70-F1
#
_entry.id   AF-A0A6L9EG70-F1
#
_cell.length_a   1.000
_cell.length_b   1.000
_cell.length_c   1.000
_cell.angle_alpha   90.00
_cell.angle_beta   90.00
_cell.angle_gamma   90.00
#
_symmetry.space_group_name_H-M   'P 1'
#
loop_
_entity.id
_entity.type
_entity.pdbx_description
1 polymer ?
#
loop_
_entity_poly.entity_id
_entity_poly.type
_entity_poly.pdbx_seq_one_letter_code
_entity_poly.pdbx_strand_id
1 'polypeptide(L)'
;MPFALEKLIDKAHSEKSFEEICELPVAVLRGVTDKDAMLLEKAFGITTVEDLGTNPYFLNALNIFRATLDKTYDSGPPAFWVKKFARLSDDYFINHPSERFRTSFGGVLYRGRLDNTARLLIIGQDPSTDEAIARRAFVGSAGQRLQKFLSKIGITRSYTIMNTFAYSIKGQFNTEMRNISLEAPLKEFREELMDTIIAKNPIQAILTFGAGAKHAVENWENREEIPVFHLVHPTAPEGTTHPSWNEMLPQIADFVIPDDPSLVDLTPYEGNWNNELHAIDIPRFDLPYDVPFWHGTGGTRSRRDPADRVKNIIWQSP
;
A
#
# COMPACT_ATOMS: atom_id res chain seq x y z
N MET A 1 -25.23 8.85 -7.13
CA MET A 1 -26.38 7.96 -7.40
C MET A 1 -26.83 7.39 -6.07
N PRO A 2 -28.13 7.42 -5.72
CA PRO A 2 -28.62 6.63 -4.59
C PRO A 2 -28.32 5.17 -4.88
N PHE A 3 -27.67 4.49 -3.93
CA PHE A 3 -27.39 3.06 -4.02
C PHE A 3 -28.73 2.33 -4.22
N ALA A 4 -28.91 1.65 -5.36
CA ALA A 4 -30.18 1.01 -5.70
C ALA A 4 -30.37 -0.29 -4.91
N LEU A 5 -30.45 -0.18 -3.59
CA LEU A 5 -30.49 -1.28 -2.63
C LEU A 5 -31.65 -2.25 -2.92
N GLU A 6 -32.79 -1.71 -3.31
CA GLU A 6 -34.00 -2.46 -3.73
C GLU A 6 -33.78 -3.37 -4.95
N LYS A 7 -32.66 -3.24 -5.67
CA LYS A 7 -32.26 -4.16 -6.74
C LYS A 7 -31.48 -5.36 -6.22
N LEU A 8 -30.83 -5.23 -5.05
CA LEU A 8 -29.92 -6.21 -4.47
C LEU A 8 -30.58 -7.08 -3.40
N ILE A 9 -31.54 -6.51 -2.66
CA ILE A 9 -32.24 -7.21 -1.57
C ILE A 9 -33.75 -7.18 -1.76
N ASP A 10 -34.44 -8.04 -1.01
CA ASP A 10 -35.89 -8.00 -0.93
C ASP A 10 -36.39 -6.65 -0.40
N LYS A 11 -37.43 -6.12 -1.06
CA LYS A 11 -38.00 -4.80 -0.76
C LYS A 11 -38.46 -4.66 0.70
N ALA A 12 -38.80 -5.76 1.37
CA ALA A 12 -39.18 -5.75 2.79
C ALA A 12 -38.07 -5.24 3.72
N HIS A 13 -36.82 -5.23 3.26
CA HIS A 13 -35.65 -4.85 4.05
C HIS A 13 -34.97 -3.55 3.54
N SER A 14 -35.55 -2.85 2.56
CA SER A 14 -34.90 -1.68 1.92
C SER A 14 -34.76 -0.44 2.81
N GLU A 15 -35.55 -0.36 3.88
CA GLU A 15 -35.52 0.75 4.85
C GLU A 15 -34.56 0.50 6.03
N LYS A 16 -33.94 -0.69 6.10
CA LYS A 16 -32.97 -1.04 7.13
C LYS A 16 -31.61 -0.40 6.86
N SER A 17 -30.83 -0.17 7.91
CA SER A 17 -29.44 0.27 7.76
C SER A 17 -28.58 -0.83 7.10
N PHE A 18 -27.44 -0.45 6.53
CA PHE A 18 -26.52 -1.43 5.93
C PHE A 18 -25.97 -2.42 6.96
N GLU A 19 -25.73 -1.95 8.18
CA GLU A 19 -25.30 -2.77 9.32
C GLU A 19 -26.37 -3.80 9.67
N GLU A 20 -27.64 -3.38 9.77
CA GLU A 20 -28.74 -4.32 10.03
C GLU A 20 -28.88 -5.35 8.89
N ILE A 21 -28.69 -4.93 7.63
CA ILE A 21 -28.79 -5.84 6.47
C ILE A 21 -27.68 -6.88 6.47
N CYS A 22 -26.46 -6.51 6.89
CA CYS A 22 -25.34 -7.44 7.01
C CYS A 22 -25.64 -8.61 7.97
N GLU A 23 -26.40 -8.35 9.04
CA GLU A 23 -26.80 -9.35 10.05
C GLU A 23 -28.00 -10.22 9.62
N LEU A 24 -28.71 -9.85 8.55
CA LEU A 24 -29.86 -10.63 8.07
C LEU A 24 -29.43 -11.95 7.41
N PRO A 25 -30.33 -12.95 7.37
CA PRO A 25 -30.09 -14.19 6.64
C PRO A 25 -29.72 -13.95 5.18
N VAL A 26 -28.81 -14.73 4.63
CA VAL A 26 -28.35 -14.58 3.23
C VAL A 26 -29.50 -14.66 2.20
N ALA A 27 -30.61 -15.30 2.55
CA ALA A 27 -31.84 -15.38 1.74
C ALA A 27 -32.50 -14.01 1.45
N VAL A 28 -32.16 -12.95 2.18
CA VAL A 28 -32.66 -11.60 1.86
C VAL A 28 -32.07 -11.03 0.57
N LEU A 29 -30.97 -11.61 0.08
CA LEU A 29 -30.38 -11.25 -1.21
C LEU A 29 -31.30 -11.72 -2.34
N ARG A 30 -31.62 -10.79 -3.24
CA ARG A 30 -32.56 -11.06 -4.33
C ARG A 30 -32.06 -12.22 -5.21
N GLY A 31 -32.88 -13.28 -5.30
CA GLY A 31 -32.58 -14.47 -6.09
C GLY A 31 -31.92 -15.61 -5.31
N VAL A 32 -31.63 -15.43 -4.02
CA VAL A 32 -31.24 -16.50 -3.11
C VAL A 32 -32.50 -17.05 -2.43
N THR A 33 -32.86 -18.31 -2.68
CA THR A 33 -34.01 -18.94 -2.00
C THR A 33 -33.62 -19.50 -0.63
N ASP A 34 -34.59 -19.81 0.23
CA ASP A 34 -34.33 -20.49 1.51
C ASP A 34 -33.55 -21.80 1.32
N LYS A 35 -33.85 -22.53 0.23
CA LYS A 35 -33.14 -23.77 -0.11
C LYS A 35 -31.68 -23.49 -0.45
N ASP A 36 -31.39 -22.40 -1.16
CA ASP A 36 -30.01 -22.01 -1.49
C ASP A 36 -29.26 -21.56 -0.23
N ALA A 37 -29.91 -20.81 0.66
CA ALA A 37 -29.35 -20.42 1.95
C ALA A 37 -28.96 -21.64 2.80
N MET A 38 -29.81 -22.67 2.88
CA MET A 38 -29.48 -23.93 3.55
C MET A 38 -28.26 -24.64 2.93
N LEU A 39 -28.09 -24.56 1.60
CA LEU A 39 -26.93 -25.13 0.92
C LEU A 39 -25.66 -24.33 1.19
N LEU A 40 -25.74 -23.00 1.22
CA LEU A 40 -24.64 -22.10 1.58
C LEU A 40 -24.16 -22.33 3.02
N GLU A 41 -25.09 -22.47 3.96
CA GLU A 41 -24.77 -22.82 5.35
C GLU A 41 -24.08 -24.19 5.42
N LYS A 42 -24.64 -25.22 4.77
CA LYS A 42 -24.10 -26.58 4.81
C LYS A 42 -22.72 -26.69 4.15
N ALA A 43 -22.48 -25.98 3.06
CA ALA A 43 -21.25 -26.10 2.28
C ALA A 43 -20.13 -25.18 2.79
N PHE A 44 -20.48 -23.97 3.21
CA PHE A 44 -19.51 -22.90 3.49
C PHE A 44 -19.70 -22.23 4.85
N GLY A 45 -20.67 -22.66 5.66
CA GLY A 45 -20.97 -22.05 6.96
C GLY A 45 -21.56 -20.64 6.86
N ILE A 46 -22.17 -20.30 5.72
CA ILE A 46 -22.68 -18.96 5.44
C ILE A 46 -24.14 -18.86 5.87
N THR A 47 -24.43 -18.02 6.87
CA THR A 47 -25.79 -17.82 7.39
C THR A 47 -26.30 -16.42 7.09
N THR A 48 -25.43 -15.41 7.14
CA THR A 48 -25.77 -13.99 6.98
C THR A 48 -25.26 -13.40 5.67
N VAL A 49 -25.72 -12.19 5.33
CA VAL A 49 -25.17 -11.39 4.22
C VAL A 49 -23.69 -11.08 4.46
N GLU A 50 -23.30 -10.78 5.70
CA GLU A 50 -21.89 -10.54 6.06
C GLU A 50 -21.03 -11.79 5.87
N ASP A 51 -21.52 -12.97 6.28
CA ASP A 51 -20.80 -14.23 6.09
C ASP A 51 -20.49 -14.47 4.62
N LEU A 52 -21.47 -14.24 3.73
CA LEU A 52 -21.27 -14.39 2.28
C LEU A 52 -20.27 -13.36 1.75
N GLY A 53 -20.42 -12.10 2.15
CA GLY A 53 -19.58 -10.99 1.71
C GLY A 53 -18.12 -11.07 2.20
N THR A 54 -17.86 -11.85 3.24
CA THR A 54 -16.53 -12.01 3.85
C THR A 54 -15.96 -13.43 3.70
N ASN A 55 -16.70 -14.36 3.07
CA ASN A 55 -16.26 -15.73 2.90
C ASN A 55 -14.97 -15.83 2.06
N PRO A 56 -13.94 -16.59 2.51
CA PRO A 56 -12.66 -16.69 1.81
C PRO A 56 -12.76 -17.18 0.36
N TYR A 57 -13.66 -18.12 0.05
CA TYR A 57 -13.79 -18.65 -1.31
C TYR A 57 -14.40 -17.63 -2.28
N PHE A 58 -15.40 -16.88 -1.83
CA PHE A 58 -16.02 -15.82 -2.63
C PHE A 58 -15.07 -14.64 -2.81
N LEU A 59 -14.32 -14.27 -1.76
CA LEU A 59 -13.25 -13.28 -1.86
C LEU A 59 -12.15 -13.73 -2.82
N ASN A 60 -11.74 -15.00 -2.79
CA ASN A 60 -10.77 -15.55 -3.73
C ASN A 60 -11.28 -15.51 -5.17
N ALA A 61 -12.54 -15.88 -5.41
CA ALA A 61 -13.14 -15.80 -6.73
C ALA A 61 -13.21 -14.35 -7.24
N LEU A 62 -13.60 -13.41 -6.37
CA LEU A 62 -13.58 -11.97 -6.69
C LEU A 62 -12.17 -11.48 -6.98
N ASN A 63 -11.17 -11.94 -6.24
CA ASN A 63 -9.77 -11.58 -6.46
C ASN A 63 -9.24 -12.16 -7.78
N ILE A 64 -9.61 -13.39 -8.15
CA ILE A 64 -9.27 -13.97 -9.46
C ILE A 64 -9.96 -13.18 -10.58
N PHE A 65 -11.24 -12.82 -10.41
CA PHE A 65 -11.93 -11.98 -11.39
C PHE A 65 -11.26 -10.60 -11.51
N ARG A 66 -10.93 -9.95 -10.39
CA ARG A 66 -10.16 -8.69 -10.37
C ARG A 66 -8.79 -8.85 -11.01
N ALA A 67 -8.12 -9.99 -10.85
CA ALA A 67 -6.85 -10.29 -11.51
C ALA A 67 -6.97 -10.20 -13.05
N THR A 68 -8.17 -10.41 -13.61
CA THR A 68 -8.42 -10.21 -15.05
C THR A 68 -8.47 -8.73 -15.46
N LEU A 69 -8.89 -7.85 -14.54
CA LEU A 69 -8.91 -6.38 -14.72
C LEU A 69 -7.54 -5.75 -14.39
N ASP A 70 -6.82 -6.36 -13.46
CA ASP A 70 -5.55 -5.96 -12.84
C ASP A 70 -4.34 -5.86 -13.78
N LYS A 71 -4.54 -5.95 -15.09
CA LYS A 71 -3.54 -5.53 -16.09
C LYS A 71 -3.54 -4.00 -16.29
N THR A 72 -4.55 -3.27 -15.86
CA THR A 72 -4.72 -1.86 -16.25
C THR A 72 -4.65 -0.84 -15.10
N TYR A 73 -5.12 -1.15 -13.89
CA TYR A 73 -5.08 -0.22 -12.74
C TYR A 73 -5.27 -0.91 -11.38
N ASP A 74 -4.98 -0.21 -10.30
CA ASP A 74 -5.32 -0.61 -8.93
C ASP A 74 -6.75 -0.18 -8.58
N SER A 75 -7.60 -1.14 -8.25
CA SER A 75 -8.99 -0.91 -7.83
C SER A 75 -9.12 -0.29 -6.43
N GLY A 76 -8.03 -0.22 -5.66
CA GLY A 76 -8.03 0.28 -4.30
C GLY A 76 -8.15 -0.82 -3.25
N PRO A 77 -8.16 -0.44 -1.96
CA PRO A 77 -8.12 -1.40 -0.88
C PRO A 77 -9.44 -2.18 -0.81
N PRO A 78 -9.41 -3.52 -0.70
CA PRO A 78 -10.58 -4.29 -0.32
C PRO A 78 -11.16 -3.81 1.02
N ALA A 79 -12.44 -4.10 1.27
CA ALA A 79 -13.15 -3.61 2.46
C ALA A 79 -12.43 -3.89 3.79
N PHE A 80 -11.81 -5.07 3.92
CA PHE A 80 -10.97 -5.42 5.08
C PHE A 80 -9.85 -4.38 5.31
N TRP A 81 -9.12 -4.02 4.25
CA TRP A 81 -8.02 -3.07 4.32
C TRP A 81 -8.50 -1.63 4.49
N VAL A 82 -9.65 -1.26 3.91
CA VAL A 82 -10.29 0.05 4.17
C VAL A 82 -10.57 0.20 5.67
N LYS A 83 -11.23 -0.79 6.30
CA LYS A 83 -11.50 -0.80 7.74
C LYS A 83 -10.20 -0.72 8.55
N LYS A 84 -9.16 -1.47 8.14
CA LYS A 84 -7.85 -1.46 8.80
C LYS A 84 -7.21 -0.08 8.73
N PHE A 85 -7.10 0.51 7.53
CA PHE A 85 -6.49 1.83 7.32
C PHE A 85 -7.24 2.95 8.04
N ALA A 86 -8.57 2.88 8.09
CA ALA A 86 -9.41 3.87 8.77
C ALA A 86 -9.19 3.95 10.29
N ARG A 87 -8.50 2.97 10.90
CA ARG A 87 -8.16 3.02 12.34
C ARG A 87 -7.10 4.06 12.67
N LEU A 88 -6.29 4.46 11.69
CA LEU A 88 -5.38 5.58 11.84
C LEU A 88 -6.15 6.88 11.60
N SER A 89 -6.54 7.56 12.67
CA SER A 89 -7.32 8.80 12.56
C SER A 89 -6.49 9.93 11.95
N ASP A 90 -7.07 10.63 10.97
CA ASP A 90 -6.50 11.87 10.42
C ASP A 90 -6.37 12.97 11.50
N ASP A 91 -7.24 12.95 12.53
CA ASP A 91 -7.22 13.93 13.62
C ASP A 91 -5.91 13.91 14.40
N TYR A 92 -5.27 12.73 14.52
CA TYR A 92 -3.95 12.60 15.14
C TYR A 92 -2.92 13.49 14.44
N PHE A 93 -2.93 13.51 13.10
CA PHE A 93 -1.98 14.30 12.32
C PHE A 93 -2.39 15.77 12.19
N ILE A 94 -3.69 16.03 12.01
CA ILE A 94 -4.25 17.37 11.85
C ILE A 94 -4.01 18.22 13.10
N ASN A 95 -4.23 17.63 14.28
CA ASN A 95 -4.15 18.34 15.55
C ASN A 95 -2.82 18.07 16.29
N HIS A 96 -1.83 17.45 15.63
CA HIS A 96 -0.56 17.12 16.28
C HIS A 96 0.18 18.40 16.71
N PRO A 97 0.56 18.57 17.99
CA PRO A 97 1.13 19.81 18.51
C PRO A 97 2.47 20.20 17.87
N SER A 98 3.19 19.25 17.29
CA SER A 98 4.46 19.51 16.59
C SER A 98 4.29 20.34 15.31
N GLU A 99 3.09 20.35 14.72
CA GLU A 99 2.81 20.88 13.37
C GLU A 99 3.69 20.28 12.25
N ARG A 100 4.37 19.15 12.49
CA ARG A 100 5.32 18.53 11.57
C ARG A 100 4.68 17.84 10.38
N PHE A 101 3.36 17.67 10.35
CA PHE A 101 2.67 16.97 9.27
C PHE A 101 2.07 17.93 8.25
N ARG A 102 2.08 17.52 6.97
CA ARG A 102 1.46 18.27 5.86
C ARG A 102 0.11 17.65 5.53
N THR A 103 -0.93 18.14 6.17
CA THR A 103 -2.25 17.49 6.18
C THR A 103 -3.20 17.94 5.08
N SER A 104 -2.90 19.04 4.39
CA SER A 104 -3.81 19.69 3.41
C SER A 104 -4.20 18.83 2.21
N PHE A 105 -3.47 17.74 1.94
CA PHE A 105 -3.76 16.85 0.83
C PHE A 105 -4.10 15.43 1.27
N GLY A 106 -4.39 15.18 2.55
CA GLY A 106 -4.71 13.85 3.06
C GLY A 106 -3.52 12.88 3.13
N GLY A 107 -3.69 11.79 3.87
CA GLY A 107 -2.68 10.76 4.03
C GLY A 107 -2.56 9.82 2.83
N VAL A 108 -1.39 9.22 2.65
CA VAL A 108 -1.11 8.17 1.68
C VAL A 108 -0.31 7.06 2.35
N LEU A 109 -0.97 5.94 2.57
CA LEU A 109 -0.41 4.83 3.35
C LEU A 109 0.29 3.76 2.50
N TYR A 110 -0.22 3.40 1.32
CA TYR A 110 0.19 2.16 0.65
C TYR A 110 0.35 2.26 -0.87
N ARG A 111 1.04 1.27 -1.45
CA ARG A 111 1.04 0.91 -2.88
C ARG A 111 1.26 -0.61 -3.00
N GLY A 112 0.79 -1.24 -4.07
CA GLY A 112 1.02 -2.65 -4.33
C GLY A 112 -0.13 -3.53 -3.87
N ARG A 113 0.18 -4.80 -3.59
CA ARG A 113 -0.82 -5.85 -3.41
C ARG A 113 -1.48 -5.80 -2.03
N LEU A 114 -2.79 -6.01 -2.01
CA LEU A 114 -3.62 -6.16 -0.80
C LEU A 114 -4.52 -7.41 -0.92
N ASP A 115 -4.15 -8.33 -1.80
CA ASP A 115 -4.86 -9.54 -2.20
C ASP A 115 -4.23 -10.82 -1.64
N ASN A 116 -3.34 -10.69 -0.64
CA ASN A 116 -2.63 -11.78 0.04
C ASN A 116 -1.50 -12.43 -0.78
N THR A 117 -1.04 -11.79 -1.85
CA THR A 117 -0.01 -12.35 -2.76
C THR A 117 1.39 -11.76 -2.59
N ALA A 118 1.58 -10.77 -1.72
CA ALA A 118 2.88 -10.11 -1.59
C ALA A 118 3.94 -11.06 -1.00
N ARG A 119 5.15 -10.99 -1.54
CA ARG A 119 6.34 -11.67 -0.98
C ARG A 119 7.32 -10.70 -0.33
N LEU A 120 7.21 -9.42 -0.65
CA LEU A 120 7.98 -8.35 -0.02
C LEU A 120 7.07 -7.36 0.70
N LEU A 121 7.40 -7.06 1.95
CA LEU A 121 6.88 -5.89 2.65
C LEU A 121 7.91 -4.77 2.56
N ILE A 122 7.55 -3.65 1.96
CA ILE A 122 8.42 -2.50 1.79
C ILE A 122 7.93 -1.37 2.68
N ILE A 123 8.83 -0.80 3.48
CA ILE A 123 8.51 0.26 4.42
C ILE A 123 9.22 1.54 4.00
N GLY A 124 8.41 2.53 3.65
CA GLY A 124 8.78 3.91 3.35
C GLY A 124 8.83 4.80 4.57
N GLN A 125 9.32 6.01 4.39
CA GLN A 125 9.25 7.03 5.43
C GLN A 125 7.91 7.77 5.39
N ASP A 126 7.66 8.56 4.35
CA ASP A 126 6.49 9.43 4.22
C ASP A 126 6.21 9.76 2.75
N PRO A 127 4.96 10.10 2.37
CA PRO A 127 4.64 10.48 0.99
C PRO A 127 5.13 11.89 0.63
N SER A 128 5.16 12.21 -0.66
CA SER A 128 5.39 13.55 -1.18
C SER A 128 4.26 13.98 -2.14
N THR A 129 4.53 14.90 -3.05
CA THR A 129 3.52 15.52 -3.91
C THR A 129 2.97 14.58 -4.98
N ASP A 130 3.79 13.69 -5.55
CA ASP A 130 3.30 12.73 -6.56
C ASP A 130 2.37 11.68 -5.93
N GLU A 131 2.70 11.24 -4.71
CA GLU A 131 1.89 10.32 -3.91
C GLU A 131 0.57 10.97 -3.51
N ALA A 132 0.57 12.25 -3.11
CA ALA A 132 -0.65 13.00 -2.80
C ALA A 132 -1.60 13.12 -4.00
N ILE A 133 -1.07 13.11 -5.23
CA ILE A 133 -1.90 13.12 -6.45
C ILE A 133 -2.39 11.71 -6.77
N ALA A 134 -1.49 10.71 -6.82
CA ALA A 134 -1.84 9.34 -7.18
C ALA A 134 -2.59 8.56 -6.11
N ARG A 135 -2.57 9.04 -4.86
CA ARG A 135 -3.09 8.34 -3.68
C ARG A 135 -2.45 6.98 -3.44
N ARG A 136 -1.19 6.84 -3.85
CA ARG A 136 -0.35 5.63 -3.67
C ARG A 136 1.05 6.03 -3.29
N ALA A 137 1.67 5.27 -2.38
CA ALA A 137 3.04 5.51 -1.89
C ALA A 137 4.07 5.27 -3.00
N PHE A 138 5.25 5.91 -2.94
CA PHE A 138 6.35 5.70 -3.88
C PHE A 138 5.91 5.73 -5.35
N VAL A 139 5.39 6.85 -5.84
CA VAL A 139 5.06 7.01 -7.26
C VAL A 139 5.96 8.02 -7.98
N GLY A 140 6.63 8.89 -7.22
CA GLY A 140 7.62 9.82 -7.78
C GLY A 140 8.94 9.16 -8.16
N SER A 141 10.00 9.97 -8.32
CA SER A 141 11.35 9.49 -8.67
C SER A 141 11.86 8.40 -7.72
N ALA A 142 11.55 8.51 -6.42
CA ALA A 142 11.95 7.50 -5.43
C ALA A 142 11.33 6.13 -5.74
N GLY A 143 10.04 6.14 -6.11
CA GLY A 143 9.29 4.95 -6.43
C GLY A 143 9.74 4.27 -7.70
N GLN A 144 10.13 5.04 -8.72
CA GLN A 144 10.61 4.50 -9.99
C GLN A 144 12.00 3.86 -9.85
N ARG A 145 12.88 4.42 -8.99
CA ARG A 145 14.15 3.80 -8.60
C ARG A 145 13.95 2.52 -7.78
N LEU A 146 13.05 2.57 -6.81
CA LEU A 146 12.62 1.38 -6.06
C LEU A 146 12.08 0.31 -7.01
N GLN A 147 11.28 0.69 -8.00
CA GLN A 147 10.72 -0.26 -8.95
C GLN A 147 11.80 -0.95 -9.77
N LYS A 148 12.86 -0.22 -10.17
CA LYS A 148 14.03 -0.82 -10.83
C LYS A 148 14.75 -1.80 -9.92
N PHE A 149 14.94 -1.44 -8.64
CA PHE A 149 15.53 -2.34 -7.65
C PHE A 149 14.75 -3.65 -7.52
N LEU A 150 13.42 -3.57 -7.38
CA LEU A 150 12.56 -4.75 -7.32
C LEU A 150 12.66 -5.59 -8.59
N SER A 151 12.68 -4.95 -9.77
CA SER A 151 12.86 -5.66 -11.03
C SER A 151 14.20 -6.41 -11.12
N LYS A 152 15.29 -5.85 -10.57
CA LYS A 152 16.61 -6.50 -10.56
C LYS A 152 16.66 -7.78 -9.72
N ILE A 153 15.79 -7.91 -8.72
CA ILE A 153 15.60 -9.16 -7.96
C ILE A 153 14.44 -10.00 -8.50
N GLY A 154 13.96 -9.68 -9.72
CA GLY A 154 12.88 -10.41 -10.39
C GLY A 154 11.49 -10.19 -9.81
N ILE A 155 11.29 -9.22 -8.92
CA ILE A 155 9.97 -8.86 -8.36
C ILE A 155 9.33 -7.75 -9.20
N THR A 156 8.17 -8.04 -9.78
CA THR A 156 7.45 -7.10 -10.65
C THR A 156 6.10 -6.70 -10.07
N ARG A 157 5.48 -7.57 -9.26
CA ARG A 157 4.15 -7.37 -8.69
C ARG A 157 4.03 -7.81 -7.24
N SER A 158 4.78 -8.82 -6.81
CA SER A 158 4.57 -9.48 -5.51
C SER A 158 5.17 -8.70 -4.32
N TYR A 159 4.67 -7.49 -4.10
CA TYR A 159 5.05 -6.62 -3.01
C TYR A 159 3.87 -5.80 -2.48
N THR A 160 3.99 -5.40 -1.22
CA THR A 160 3.17 -4.37 -0.59
C THR A 160 4.08 -3.31 -0.02
N ILE A 161 3.82 -2.06 -0.32
CA ILE A 161 4.51 -0.91 0.25
C ILE A 161 3.60 -0.25 1.28
N MET A 162 4.17 0.13 2.42
CA MET A 162 3.54 1.03 3.39
C MET A 162 4.48 2.16 3.83
N ASN A 163 3.95 3.33 4.18
CA ASN A 163 4.75 4.40 4.77
C ASN A 163 4.77 4.33 6.31
N THR A 164 5.88 4.77 6.91
CA THR A 164 6.01 4.97 8.37
C THR A 164 5.03 6.04 8.87
N PHE A 165 4.87 7.10 8.08
CA PHE A 165 3.91 8.18 8.31
C PHE A 165 2.94 8.26 7.14
N ALA A 166 1.63 8.30 7.43
CA ALA A 166 0.61 8.52 6.40
C ALA A 166 0.74 9.91 5.74
N TYR A 167 1.30 10.89 6.46
CA TYR A 167 1.43 12.25 6.00
C TYR A 167 2.89 12.64 5.77
N SER A 168 3.11 13.44 4.73
CA SER A 168 4.42 14.03 4.44
C SER A 168 4.90 14.86 5.63
N ILE A 169 6.16 14.69 6.03
CA ILE A 169 6.74 15.44 7.15
C ILE A 169 7.33 16.79 6.69
N LYS A 170 7.34 17.78 7.57
CA LYS A 170 7.98 19.08 7.35
C LYS A 170 9.42 19.00 7.86
N GLY A 171 10.41 19.01 6.96
CA GLY A 171 11.82 18.94 7.36
C GLY A 171 12.34 17.51 7.45
N GLN A 172 13.46 17.31 8.16
CA GLN A 172 14.14 16.01 8.22
C GLN A 172 13.64 15.13 9.36
N PHE A 173 13.86 13.81 9.25
CA PHE A 173 13.62 12.84 10.32
C PHE A 173 14.67 12.99 11.45
N ASN A 174 14.47 14.00 12.31
CA ASN A 174 15.34 14.36 13.43
C ASN A 174 14.87 13.69 14.75
N THR A 175 15.47 14.06 15.89
CA THR A 175 15.12 13.53 17.21
C THR A 175 13.64 13.69 17.58
N GLU A 176 13.04 14.84 17.26
CA GLU A 176 11.61 15.08 17.46
C GLU A 176 10.77 14.06 16.68
N MET A 177 11.07 13.85 15.40
CA MET A 177 10.35 12.86 14.58
C MET A 177 10.60 11.41 15.03
N ARG A 178 11.76 11.09 15.63
CA ARG A 178 12.00 9.78 16.25
C ARG A 178 11.04 9.54 17.41
N ASN A 179 10.86 10.53 18.27
CA ASN A 179 9.91 10.44 19.39
C ASN A 179 8.47 10.31 18.88
N ILE A 180 8.07 11.15 17.93
CA ILE A 180 6.73 11.09 17.31
C ILE A 180 6.48 9.73 16.65
N SER A 181 7.49 9.15 15.99
CA SER A 181 7.39 7.83 15.36
C SER A 181 7.01 6.71 16.32
N LEU A 182 7.27 6.88 17.63
CA LEU A 182 7.01 5.91 18.69
C LEU A 182 5.80 6.25 19.56
N GLU A 183 5.07 7.33 19.26
CA GLU A 183 3.83 7.63 19.97
C GLU A 183 2.78 6.55 19.74
N ALA A 184 2.07 6.19 20.80
CA ALA A 184 1.15 5.05 20.83
C ALA A 184 0.17 5.00 19.65
N PRO A 185 -0.57 6.07 19.29
CA PRO A 185 -1.54 5.99 18.19
C PRO A 185 -0.93 5.58 16.84
N LEU A 186 0.29 6.05 16.57
CA LEU A 186 0.99 5.75 15.32
C LEU A 186 1.75 4.42 15.39
N LYS A 187 2.45 4.17 16.50
CA LYS A 187 3.25 2.96 16.69
C LYS A 187 2.35 1.72 16.68
N GLU A 188 1.30 1.71 17.50
CA GLU A 188 0.39 0.57 17.63
C GLU A 188 -0.31 0.27 16.29
N PHE A 189 -0.83 1.30 15.61
CA PHE A 189 -1.42 1.14 14.28
C PHE A 189 -0.43 0.53 13.29
N ARG A 190 0.82 1.03 13.26
CA ARG A 190 1.83 0.61 12.31
C ARG A 190 2.28 -0.83 12.57
N GLU A 191 2.52 -1.20 13.83
CA GLU A 191 2.86 -2.56 14.23
C GLU A 191 1.72 -3.52 13.87
N GLU A 192 0.49 -3.20 14.25
CA GLU A 192 -0.66 -4.04 13.93
C GLU A 192 -0.86 -4.19 12.40
N LEU A 193 -0.59 -3.13 11.63
CA LEU A 193 -0.63 -3.19 10.18
C LEU A 193 0.46 -4.11 9.61
N MET A 194 1.69 -4.02 10.12
CA MET A 194 2.79 -4.91 9.71
C MET A 194 2.47 -6.37 10.06
N ASP A 195 2.05 -6.65 11.29
CA ASP A 195 1.63 -7.98 11.75
C ASP A 195 0.54 -8.55 10.83
N THR A 196 -0.44 -7.72 10.46
CA THR A 196 -1.54 -8.13 9.59
C THR A 196 -1.10 -8.40 8.16
N ILE A 197 -0.18 -7.60 7.62
CA ILE A 197 0.35 -7.85 6.27
C ILE A 197 1.09 -9.19 6.27
N ILE A 198 1.91 -9.45 7.28
CA ILE A 198 2.67 -10.70 7.41
C ILE A 198 1.74 -11.90 7.57
N ALA A 199 0.79 -11.86 8.50
CA ALA A 199 -0.12 -12.97 8.75
C ALA A 199 -0.98 -13.34 7.53
N LYS A 200 -1.20 -12.39 6.59
CA LYS A 200 -2.04 -12.60 5.41
C LYS A 200 -1.27 -12.91 4.14
N ASN A 201 0.05 -12.74 4.11
CA ASN A 201 0.85 -12.85 2.89
C ASN A 201 2.04 -13.81 3.10
N PRO A 202 2.53 -14.47 2.05
CA PRO A 202 3.77 -15.25 2.11
C PRO A 202 5.01 -14.33 2.09
N ILE A 203 5.15 -13.42 3.07
CA ILE A 203 6.26 -12.47 3.14
C ILE A 203 7.58 -13.22 3.39
N GLN A 204 8.57 -12.94 2.55
CA GLN A 204 9.90 -13.57 2.58
C GLN A 204 10.98 -12.62 3.10
N ALA A 205 10.80 -11.31 2.90
CA ALA A 205 11.68 -10.30 3.43
C ALA A 205 10.97 -8.96 3.60
N ILE A 206 11.51 -8.13 4.48
CA ILE A 206 11.10 -6.76 4.71
C ILE A 206 12.21 -5.82 4.26
N LEU A 207 11.88 -4.82 3.45
CA LEU A 207 12.82 -3.82 2.97
C LEU A 207 12.46 -2.44 3.52
N THR A 208 13.36 -1.79 4.25
CA THR A 208 13.13 -0.42 4.74
C THR A 208 13.93 0.58 3.93
N PHE A 209 13.35 1.72 3.58
CA PHE A 209 14.05 2.78 2.86
C PHE A 209 14.11 4.08 3.68
N GLY A 210 15.31 4.41 4.15
CA GLY A 210 15.57 5.63 4.92
C GLY A 210 15.44 5.48 6.44
N ALA A 211 15.82 6.54 7.15
CA ALA A 211 16.00 6.51 8.60
C ALA A 211 14.69 6.31 9.38
N GLY A 212 13.57 6.90 8.93
CA GLY A 212 12.28 6.71 9.58
C GLY A 212 11.75 5.28 9.46
N ALA A 213 11.88 4.68 8.28
CA ALA A 213 11.48 3.30 8.05
C ALA A 213 12.34 2.31 8.86
N LYS A 214 13.66 2.51 8.87
CA LYS A 214 14.58 1.74 9.71
C LYS A 214 14.19 1.84 11.19
N HIS A 215 14.01 3.06 11.69
CA HIS A 215 13.65 3.31 13.08
C HIS A 215 12.33 2.66 13.48
N ALA A 216 11.33 2.70 12.60
CA ALA A 216 10.04 2.06 12.83
C ALA A 216 10.16 0.55 13.02
N VAL A 217 10.97 -0.12 12.19
CA VAL A 217 11.17 -1.58 12.25
C VAL A 217 12.08 -2.00 13.41
N GLU A 218 13.11 -1.22 13.73
CA GLU A 218 14.00 -1.50 14.87
C GLU A 218 13.28 -1.41 16.23
N ASN A 219 12.14 -0.70 16.30
CA ASN A 219 11.33 -0.55 17.50
C ASN A 219 10.00 -1.32 17.42
N TRP A 220 9.90 -2.31 16.53
CA TRP A 220 8.72 -3.17 16.41
C TRP A 220 8.83 -4.37 17.36
N GLU A 221 7.98 -4.42 18.38
CA GLU A 221 8.15 -5.32 19.54
C GLU A 221 7.87 -6.79 19.21
N ASN A 222 6.86 -7.08 18.38
CA ASN A 222 6.39 -8.44 18.10
C ASN A 222 6.82 -8.94 16.72
N ARG A 223 7.99 -8.50 16.25
CA ARG A 223 8.48 -8.87 14.92
C ARG A 223 8.74 -10.37 14.83
N GLU A 224 8.05 -11.04 13.91
CA GLU A 224 8.37 -12.40 13.48
C GLU A 224 9.81 -12.50 12.92
N GLU A 225 10.40 -13.69 12.89
CA GLU A 225 11.74 -13.96 12.35
C GLU A 225 11.78 -13.87 10.81
N ILE A 226 11.39 -12.73 10.25
CA ILE A 226 11.48 -12.41 8.83
C ILE A 226 12.75 -11.58 8.60
N PRO A 227 13.59 -11.92 7.60
CA PRO A 227 14.74 -11.10 7.21
C PRO A 227 14.37 -9.64 6.96
N VAL A 228 15.10 -8.71 7.57
CA VAL A 228 14.95 -7.26 7.34
C VAL A 228 16.22 -6.71 6.74
N PHE A 229 16.08 -5.96 5.66
CA PHE A 229 17.16 -5.25 5.00
C PHE A 229 16.92 -3.74 5.08
N HIS A 230 17.90 -3.02 5.64
CA HIS A 230 17.84 -1.58 5.78
C HIS A 230 18.61 -0.91 4.64
N LEU A 231 17.89 -0.32 3.70
CA LEU A 231 18.45 0.36 2.54
C LEU A 231 18.46 1.88 2.72
N VAL A 232 19.47 2.51 2.14
CA VAL A 232 19.50 3.97 1.97
C VAL A 232 18.33 4.40 1.08
N HIS A 233 17.72 5.55 1.41
CA HIS A 233 16.55 6.07 0.72
C HIS A 233 16.84 6.34 -0.78
N PRO A 234 15.94 6.03 -1.73
CA PRO A 234 16.23 6.12 -3.16
C PRO A 234 16.61 7.52 -3.68
N THR A 235 16.25 8.59 -2.95
CA THR A 235 16.57 9.98 -3.31
C THR A 235 17.84 10.51 -2.67
N ALA A 236 18.52 9.72 -1.83
CA ALA A 236 19.83 10.10 -1.31
C ALA A 236 20.89 10.09 -2.43
N PRO A 237 22.01 10.82 -2.25
CA PRO A 237 23.09 10.86 -3.23
C PRO A 237 23.60 9.46 -3.59
N GLU A 238 23.89 9.23 -4.86
CA GLU A 238 24.38 7.98 -5.42
C GLU A 238 25.62 7.43 -4.68
N GLY A 239 26.51 8.31 -4.21
CA GLY A 239 27.67 7.93 -3.41
C GLY A 239 27.33 7.29 -2.05
N THR A 240 26.07 7.38 -1.61
CA THR A 240 25.56 6.69 -0.42
C THR A 240 24.59 5.57 -0.78
N THR A 241 23.75 5.77 -1.80
CA THR A 241 22.73 4.81 -2.18
C THR A 241 23.31 3.61 -2.92
N HIS A 242 24.22 3.80 -3.88
CA HIS A 242 24.76 2.70 -4.68
C HIS A 242 25.53 1.68 -3.82
N PRO A 243 26.44 2.07 -2.89
CA PRO A 243 27.12 1.10 -2.05
C PRO A 243 26.13 0.28 -1.20
N SER A 244 25.16 0.94 -0.56
CA SER A 244 24.13 0.27 0.26
C SER A 244 23.29 -0.70 -0.57
N TRP A 245 22.88 -0.31 -1.78
CA TRP A 245 22.03 -1.15 -2.62
C TRP A 245 22.83 -2.31 -3.22
N ASN A 246 24.06 -2.07 -3.68
CA ASN A 246 24.94 -3.10 -4.26
C ASN A 246 25.30 -4.19 -3.25
N GLU A 247 25.51 -3.82 -1.99
CA GLU A 247 25.76 -4.77 -0.90
C GLU A 247 24.54 -5.67 -0.61
N MET A 248 23.34 -5.07 -0.59
CA MET A 248 22.11 -5.75 -0.19
C MET A 248 21.46 -6.55 -1.33
N LEU A 249 21.67 -6.15 -2.59
CA LEU A 249 21.01 -6.75 -3.76
C LEU A 249 21.18 -8.28 -3.84
N PRO A 250 22.40 -8.87 -3.79
CA PRO A 250 22.55 -10.32 -3.82
C PRO A 250 21.94 -10.99 -2.58
N GLN A 251 22.11 -10.39 -1.40
CA GLN A 251 21.58 -10.95 -0.15
C GLN A 251 20.05 -11.04 -0.20
N ILE A 252 19.37 -10.01 -0.70
CA ILE A 252 17.90 -10.02 -0.83
C ILE A 252 17.46 -11.05 -1.86
N ALA A 253 18.18 -11.17 -2.99
CA ALA A 253 17.87 -12.14 -4.03
C ALA A 253 17.91 -13.60 -3.52
N ASP A 254 18.75 -13.91 -2.52
CA ASP A 254 18.82 -15.24 -1.91
C ASP A 254 17.57 -15.61 -1.09
N PHE A 255 16.83 -14.63 -0.55
CA PHE A 255 15.61 -14.88 0.24
C PHE A 255 14.32 -14.81 -0.58
N VAL A 256 14.35 -14.15 -1.74
CA VAL A 256 13.14 -13.76 -2.45
C VAL A 256 12.95 -14.61 -3.70
N ILE A 257 11.82 -15.30 -3.78
CA ILE A 257 11.41 -16.00 -5.00
C ILE A 257 10.95 -14.96 -6.03
N PRO A 258 11.60 -14.85 -7.20
CA PRO A 258 11.24 -13.87 -8.21
C PRO A 258 9.86 -14.16 -8.81
N ASP A 259 9.15 -13.11 -9.23
CA ASP A 259 7.97 -13.23 -10.11
C ASP A 259 8.38 -13.75 -11.49
N ASP A 260 9.51 -13.23 -11.99
CA ASP A 260 10.11 -13.61 -13.25
C ASP A 260 11.62 -13.82 -13.07
N PRO A 261 12.09 -15.09 -13.02
CA PRO A 261 13.51 -15.39 -12.91
C PRO A 261 14.37 -14.80 -14.03
N SER A 262 13.81 -14.53 -15.21
CA SER A 262 14.55 -13.98 -16.35
C SER A 262 14.91 -12.49 -16.19
N LEU A 263 14.26 -11.79 -15.26
CA LEU A 263 14.54 -10.39 -14.95
C LEU A 263 15.63 -10.20 -13.90
N VAL A 264 16.06 -11.28 -13.24
CA VAL A 264 17.08 -11.20 -12.19
C VAL A 264 18.40 -10.70 -12.81
N ASP A 265 18.85 -9.55 -12.33
CA ASP A 265 20.06 -8.87 -12.76
C ASP A 265 20.73 -8.24 -11.54
N LEU A 266 21.75 -8.95 -11.03
CA LEU A 266 22.51 -8.52 -9.86
C LEU A 266 23.71 -7.62 -10.21
N THR A 267 23.78 -7.12 -11.45
CA THR A 267 24.83 -6.17 -11.85
C THR A 267 24.77 -4.93 -10.94
N PRO A 268 25.88 -4.53 -10.30
CA PRO A 268 25.92 -3.36 -9.43
C PRO A 268 25.47 -2.06 -10.11
N TYR A 269 24.87 -1.16 -9.34
CA TYR A 269 24.62 0.23 -9.72
C TYR A 269 25.94 1.02 -9.78
N GLU A 270 26.09 1.82 -10.83
CA GLU A 270 27.29 2.63 -11.11
C GLU A 270 26.91 4.00 -11.70
N GLY A 271 27.87 4.93 -11.71
CA GLY A 271 27.69 6.26 -12.29
C GLY A 271 26.68 7.14 -11.54
N ASN A 272 26.17 8.16 -12.24
CA ASN A 272 25.17 9.08 -11.71
C ASN A 272 23.77 8.52 -11.92
N TRP A 273 22.80 8.99 -11.12
CA TRP A 273 21.39 8.64 -11.35
C TRP A 273 20.94 9.01 -12.78
N ASN A 274 20.36 8.03 -13.47
CA ASN A 274 19.86 8.17 -14.84
C ASN A 274 18.52 7.40 -14.93
N ASN A 275 17.48 8.03 -15.45
CA ASN A 275 16.14 7.42 -15.45
C ASN A 275 16.04 6.20 -16.38
N GLU A 276 16.81 6.13 -17.46
CA GLU A 276 16.81 4.98 -18.38
C GLU A 276 17.52 3.77 -17.78
N LEU A 277 18.61 3.99 -17.04
CA LEU A 277 19.41 2.92 -16.46
C LEU A 277 18.88 2.47 -15.08
N HIS A 278 18.45 3.44 -14.27
CA HIS A 278 18.27 3.25 -12.83
C HIS A 278 16.82 3.41 -12.35
N ALA A 279 15.88 3.66 -13.25
CA ALA A 279 14.47 3.75 -12.92
C ALA A 279 13.65 2.95 -13.93
N ILE A 280 12.47 2.50 -13.52
CA ILE A 280 11.42 2.06 -14.44
C ILE A 280 10.10 2.69 -14.00
N ASP A 281 9.20 2.84 -14.96
CA ASP A 281 7.88 3.40 -14.72
C ASP A 281 7.12 2.60 -13.65
N ILE A 282 6.28 3.31 -12.88
CA ILE A 282 5.38 2.66 -11.94
C ILE A 282 4.39 1.81 -12.74
N PRO A 283 4.25 0.50 -12.42
CA PRO A 283 3.33 -0.35 -13.15
C PRO A 283 1.90 0.17 -13.03
N ARG A 284 1.14 0.11 -14.12
CA ARG A 284 -0.19 0.71 -14.13
C ARG A 284 -1.14 0.09 -13.13
N PHE A 285 -0.99 -1.21 -12.88
CA PHE A 285 -1.75 -1.96 -11.87
C PHE A 285 -1.48 -1.55 -10.41
N ASP A 286 -0.56 -0.63 -10.18
CA ASP A 286 -0.27 -0.04 -8.87
C ASP A 286 -0.82 1.38 -8.72
N LEU A 287 -1.44 1.92 -9.78
CA LEU A 287 -1.99 3.28 -9.82
C LEU A 287 -3.51 3.22 -10.03
N PRO A 288 -4.30 4.13 -9.42
CA PRO A 288 -5.73 4.16 -9.62
C PRO A 288 -6.13 4.31 -11.09
N TYR A 289 -7.36 3.88 -11.38
CA TYR A 289 -8.02 4.12 -12.66
C TYR A 289 -7.97 5.62 -13.01
N ASP A 290 -7.76 5.93 -14.30
CA ASP A 290 -7.73 7.28 -14.87
C ASP A 290 -6.66 8.26 -14.34
N VAL A 291 -5.71 7.82 -13.50
CA VAL A 291 -4.49 8.60 -13.29
C VAL A 291 -3.76 8.73 -14.63
N PRO A 292 -3.37 9.95 -15.09
CA PRO A 292 -2.75 10.15 -16.39
C PRO A 292 -1.60 9.19 -16.66
N PHE A 293 -1.47 8.74 -17.91
CA PHE A 293 -0.49 7.71 -18.28
C PHE A 293 0.96 8.10 -17.96
N TRP A 294 1.25 9.41 -17.98
CA TRP A 294 2.57 9.96 -17.69
C TRP A 294 2.85 10.14 -16.19
N HIS A 295 1.84 10.04 -15.33
CA HIS A 295 2.06 10.15 -13.88
C HIS A 295 2.65 8.83 -13.37
N GLY A 296 3.81 8.93 -12.70
CA GLY A 296 4.61 7.77 -12.34
C GLY A 296 5.62 7.36 -13.42
N THR A 297 5.87 8.19 -14.43
CA THR A 297 6.87 7.95 -15.49
C THR A 297 7.86 9.12 -15.61
N GLY A 298 9.12 8.80 -15.92
CA GLY A 298 10.15 9.81 -16.17
C GLY A 298 10.52 10.72 -14.96
N GLY A 299 10.31 10.24 -13.74
CA GLY A 299 10.58 10.95 -12.48
C GLY A 299 9.41 11.78 -11.95
N THR A 300 9.71 12.63 -10.96
CA THR A 300 8.75 13.51 -10.29
C THR A 300 8.38 14.71 -11.16
N ARG A 301 7.07 14.94 -11.31
CA ARG A 301 6.49 16.03 -12.12
C ARG A 301 5.58 16.97 -11.34
N SER A 302 5.49 16.76 -10.02
CA SER A 302 4.82 17.67 -9.11
C SER A 302 5.81 18.32 -8.15
N ARG A 303 5.45 19.51 -7.68
CA ARG A 303 6.17 20.19 -6.61
C ARG A 303 5.21 21.01 -5.77
N ARG A 304 5.61 21.30 -4.53
CA ARG A 304 4.90 22.28 -3.71
C ARG A 304 5.10 23.66 -4.32
N ASP A 305 4.02 24.43 -4.39
CA ASP A 305 4.10 25.80 -4.88
C ASP A 305 4.98 26.64 -3.94
N PRO A 306 6.01 27.34 -4.43
CA PRO A 306 6.78 28.26 -3.60
C PRO A 306 5.93 29.37 -2.97
N ALA A 307 4.82 29.78 -3.59
CA ALA A 307 3.92 30.80 -3.06
C ALA A 307 3.07 30.30 -1.88
N ASP A 308 2.66 29.03 -1.90
CA ASP A 308 2.00 28.37 -0.78
C ASP A 308 2.36 26.88 -0.73
N ARG A 309 3.40 26.56 0.06
CA ARG A 309 3.90 25.18 0.21
C ARG A 309 2.96 24.29 1.03
N VAL A 310 1.93 24.86 1.63
CA VAL A 310 0.97 24.14 2.47
C VAL A 310 -0.22 23.71 1.63
N LYS A 311 -0.86 24.65 0.94
CA LYS A 311 -2.16 24.44 0.28
C LYS A 311 -2.08 24.15 -1.21
N ASN A 312 -0.93 24.35 -1.85
CA ASN A 312 -0.80 24.22 -3.29
C ASN A 312 0.27 23.20 -3.73
N ILE A 313 -0.10 22.37 -4.70
CA ILE A 313 0.79 21.51 -5.47
C ILE A 313 0.67 21.92 -6.94
N ILE A 314 1.80 22.19 -7.59
CA ILE A 314 1.89 22.39 -9.03
C ILE A 314 2.15 21.02 -9.65
N TRP A 315 1.29 20.60 -10.56
CA TRP A 315 1.39 19.34 -11.31
C TRP A 315 1.50 19.66 -12.79
N GLN A 316 2.62 19.26 -13.42
CA GLN A 316 2.94 19.64 -14.80
C GLN A 316 2.95 18.40 -15.69
N SER A 317 2.13 18.39 -16.74
CA SER A 317 2.19 17.39 -17.80
C SER A 317 3.54 17.48 -18.55
N PRO A 318 4.00 16.38 -19.18
CA PRO A 318 5.18 16.38 -20.03
C PRO A 318 5.12 17.33 -21.22
#